data_AF-A0A1X2GNV6-F1
#
_entry.id   AF-A0A1X2GNV6-F1
#
_cell.length_a   1.000
_cell.length_b   1.000
_cell.length_c   1.000
_cell.angle_alpha   90.00
_cell.angle_beta   90.00
_cell.angle_gamma   90.00
#
_symmetry.space_group_name_H-M   'P 1'
#
loop_
_entity.id
_entity.type
_entity.pdbx_description
1 polymer ?
#
loop_
_entity_poly.entity_id
_entity_poly.type
_entity_poly.pdbx_seq_one_letter_code
_entity_poly.pdbx_strand_id
1 'polypeptide(L)' 'MTLTSEEVNAIVFRYLQESGFRHSSFAFQYESQMEKSAYRDATIPPGMLINIIHKGLQFMDIETHMNEAN' A
#
# COMPACT_ATOMS: atom_id res chain seq x y z
N MET A 1 5.98 5.26 14.02
CA MET A 1 5.80 3.99 13.31
C MET A 1 6.51 4.12 11.98
N THR A 2 7.33 3.14 11.59
CA THR A 2 8.06 3.17 10.32
C THR A 2 7.51 2.09 9.43
N LEU A 3 7.04 2.47 8.24
CA LEU A 3 6.53 1.54 7.25
C LEU A 3 7.70 0.79 6.61
N THR A 4 7.65 -0.54 6.59
CA THR A 4 8.69 -1.37 5.99
C THR A 4 8.42 -1.64 4.51
N SER A 5 9.46 -2.00 3.75
CA SER A 5 9.29 -2.37 2.34
C SER A 5 8.42 -3.62 2.17
N GLU A 6 8.48 -4.58 3.10
CA GLU A 6 7.62 -5.77 3.06
C GLU A 6 6.14 -5.43 3.24
N GLU A 7 5.82 -4.49 4.14
CA GLU A 7 4.45 -4.00 4.31
C GLU A 7 3.93 -3.29 3.07
N VAL A 8 4.75 -2.42 2.48
CA VAL A 8 4.40 -1.74 1.21
C VAL A 8 4.14 -2.77 0.13
N ASN A 9 5.03 -3.76 -0.02
CA ASN A 9 4.89 -4.80 -1.04
C ASN A 9 3.61 -5.61 -0.83
N ALA A 10 3.28 -5.98 0.41
CA ALA A 10 2.05 -6.71 0.70
C ALA A 10 0.80 -5.89 0.31
N ILE A 11 0.78 -4.60 0.64
CA ILE A 11 -0.32 -3.69 0.29
C ILE A 11 -0.43 -3.50 -1.23
N VAL A 12 0.68 -3.34 -1.94
CA VAL A 12 0.73 -3.23 -3.41
C VAL A 12 0.26 -4.53 -4.06
N PHE A 13 0.77 -5.67 -3.61
CA PHE A 13 0.36 -6.98 -4.12
C PHE A 13 -1.15 -7.19 -3.99
N ARG A 14 -1.72 -6.85 -2.83
CA ARG A 14 -3.17 -6.89 -2.59
C ARG A 14 -3.95 -5.98 -3.53
N TYR A 15 -3.49 -4.76 -3.76
CA TYR A 15 -4.12 -3.85 -4.72
C TYR A 15 -4.12 -4.42 -6.15
N LEU A 16 -3.01 -5.03 -6.58
CA LEU A 16 -2.93 -5.66 -7.91
C LEU A 16 -3.93 -6.81 -8.05
N GLN A 17 -4.08 -7.63 -7.00
CA GLN A 17 -5.06 -8.71 -6.96
C GLN A 17 -6.51 -8.17 -7.01
N GLU A 18 -6.82 -7.20 -6.16
CA GLU A 18 -8.16 -6.59 -6.04
C GLU A 18 -8.59 -5.86 -7.32
N SER A 19 -7.65 -5.29 -8.06
CA SER A 19 -7.89 -4.60 -9.33
C SER A 19 -7.92 -5.53 -10.55
N GLY A 20 -7.63 -6.83 -10.36
CA GLY A 20 -7.63 -7.81 -11.45
C GLY A 20 -6.38 -7.79 -12.35
N PHE A 21 -5.29 -7.14 -11.93
CA PHE A 21 -4.02 -7.09 -12.67
C PHE A 21 -3.23 -8.40 -12.55
N ARG A 22 -3.80 -9.50 -13.04
CA ARG A 22 -3.30 -10.87 -12.84
C ARG A 22 -1.82 -11.06 -13.19
N HIS A 23 -1.39 -10.58 -14.36
CA HIS A 23 0.01 -10.74 -14.79
C HIS A 23 0.97 -9.92 -13.92
N SER A 24 0.60 -8.68 -13.59
CA SER A 24 1.37 -7.83 -12.71
C SER A 24 1.46 -8.40 -11.30
N SER A 25 0.35 -8.88 -10.73
CA SER A 25 0.36 -9.51 -9.40
C SER A 25 1.24 -10.76 -9.38
N PHE A 26 1.22 -11.57 -10.46
CA PHE A 26 2.07 -12.75 -10.58
C PHE A 26 3.54 -12.37 -10.62
N ALA A 27 3.95 -11.49 -11.54
CA ALA A 27 5.35 -11.06 -11.65
C ALA A 27 5.83 -10.40 -10.36
N PHE A 28 5.03 -9.50 -9.80
CA PHE A 28 5.33 -8.80 -8.56
C PHE A 28 5.52 -9.76 -7.38
N GLN A 29 4.67 -10.78 -7.23
CA GLN A 29 4.80 -11.77 -6.15
C GLN A 29 6.19 -12.42 -6.11
N TYR A 30 6.75 -12.75 -7.27
CA TYR A 30 8.08 -13.33 -7.39
C TYR A 30 9.19 -12.29 -7.17
N GLU A 31 9.12 -11.13 -7.83
CA GLU A 31 10.14 -10.08 -7.72
C GLU A 31 10.26 -9.54 -6.28
N SER A 32 9.14 -9.39 -5.59
CA SER A 32 9.09 -8.87 -4.23
C SER A 32 9.20 -9.95 -3.15
N GLN A 33 9.38 -11.23 -3.55
CA GLN A 33 9.42 -12.39 -2.66
C GLN A 33 8.24 -12.50 -1.68
N MET A 34 7.03 -12.09 -2.08
CA MET A 34 5.85 -12.12 -1.21
C MET A 34 5.50 -13.50 -0.69
N GLU A 35 5.86 -14.55 -1.43
CA GLU A 35 5.70 -15.93 -0.97
C GLU A 35 6.45 -16.23 0.34
N LYS A 36 7.60 -15.58 0.57
CA LYS A 36 8.49 -15.80 1.72
C LYS A 36 8.35 -14.72 2.80
N SER A 37 7.53 -13.71 2.54
CA SER A 37 7.38 -12.58 3.46
C SER A 37 6.56 -12.95 4.69
N ALA A 38 6.85 -12.30 5.81
CA ALA A 38 6.04 -12.39 7.03
C ALA A 38 4.57 -11.97 6.81
N TYR A 39 4.29 -11.23 5.72
CA TYR A 39 2.96 -10.75 5.36
C TYR A 39 2.21 -11.63 4.37
N ARG A 40 2.74 -12.80 3.99
CA ARG A 40 2.09 -13.73 3.06
C ARG A 40 0.64 -14.04 3.42
N ASP A 41 0.41 -14.35 4.69
CA ASP A 41 -0.90 -14.72 5.24
C ASP A 41 -1.55 -13.56 6.01
N ALA A 42 -1.05 -12.34 5.83
CA ALA A 42 -1.61 -11.17 6.49
C ALA A 42 -3.01 -10.86 5.96
N THR A 43 -3.96 -10.68 6.87
CA THR A 43 -5.31 -10.21 6.54
C THR A 43 -5.27 -8.71 6.27
N ILE A 44 -5.08 -8.36 5.00
CA ILE A 44 -5.13 -6.97 4.54
C ILE A 44 -6.56 -6.64 4.08
N PRO A 45 -7.21 -5.60 4.65
CA PRO A 45 -8.55 -5.20 4.22
C PRO A 45 -8.59 -4.78 2.74
N PRO A 46 -9.69 -5.06 2.02
CA PRO A 46 -9.88 -4.59 0.66
C PRO A 46 -9.75 -3.07 0.56
N GLY A 47 -9.06 -2.59 -0.48
CA GLY A 47 -8.89 -1.16 -0.73
C GLY A 47 -7.91 -0.45 0.22
N MET A 48 -7.12 -1.19 1.01
CA MET A 48 -6.16 -0.61 1.95
C MET A 48 -5.20 0.38 1.28
N LEU A 49 -4.62 0.05 0.12
CA LEU A 49 -3.70 0.95 -0.59
C LEU A 49 -4.39 2.27 -0.94
N ILE A 50 -5.59 2.19 -1.52
CA ILE A 50 -6.37 3.36 -1.93
C ILE A 50 -6.68 4.23 -0.71
N ASN A 51 -7.09 3.62 0.41
CA ASN A 51 -7.37 4.33 1.66
C ASN A 51 -6.14 5.03 2.23
N ILE A 52 -4.96 4.40 2.17
CA ILE A 52 -3.69 5.00 2.60
C ILE A 52 -3.35 6.20 1.72
N ILE A 53 -3.43 6.06 0.40
CA ILE A 53 -3.16 7.16 -0.55
C ILE A 53 -4.13 8.32 -0.30
N HIS A 54 -5.43 8.04 -0.14
CA HIS A 54 -6.42 9.07 0.12
C HIS A 54 -6.14 9.82 1.44
N LYS A 55 -5.84 9.10 2.52
CA LYS A 55 -5.47 9.74 3.79
C LYS A 55 -4.16 10.53 3.69
N GLY A 56 -3.19 10.05 2.91
CA GLY A 56 -1.94 10.76 2.66
C GLY A 56 -2.18 12.09 1.94
N LEU A 57 -3.03 12.11 0.92
CA LEU A 57 -3.43 13.35 0.22
C LEU A 57 -4.09 14.34 1.18
N GLN A 58 -5.10 13.89 1.95
CA GLN A 58 -5.77 14.73 2.95
C GLN A 58 -4.80 15.30 3.98
N PHE A 59 -3.82 14.49 4.41
CA PHE A 59 -2.81 14.93 5.38
C PHE A 59 -1.92 16.04 4.79
N MET A 60 -1.44 15.88 3.56
CA MET A 60 -0.66 16.92 2.87
C MET A 60 -1.46 18.20 2.66
N ASP A 61 -2.75 18.10 2.34
CA ASP A 61 -3.64 19.26 2.23
C ASP A 61 -3.73 19.99 3.57
N ILE A 62 -3.94 19.26 4.68
CA ILE A 62 -4.00 19.85 6.03
C ILE A 62 -2.67 20.53 6.39
N GLU A 63 -1.53 19.89 6.16
CA GLU A 63 -0.21 20.49 6.43
C GLU A 63 -0.02 21.79 5.65
N THR A 64 -0.47 21.84 4.40
CA THR A 64 -0.40 23.04 3.57
C THR A 64 -1.22 24.19 4.17
N HIS A 65 -2.49 23.96 4.50
CA HIS A 65 -3.36 24.99 5.07
C HIS A 65 -2.92 25.43 6.49
N MET A 66 -2.33 24.53 7.29
CA MET A 66 -1.78 24.87 8.60
C MET A 66 -0.53 25.73 8.50
N ASN A 67 0.30 25.53 7.47
CA ASN A 67 1.49 26.35 7.22
C ASN A 67 1.13 27.72 6.64
N GLU A 68 0.05 27.84 5.88
CA GLU A 68 -0.46 29.13 5.37
C GLU A 68 -1.11 30.00 6.45
N ALA A 69 -1.64 29.39 7.51
CA ALA A 69 -2.28 30.09 8.63
C ALA A 69 -1.30 30.59 9.72
N ASN A 70 -0.01 30.25 9.60
CA ASN A 70 1.09 30.72 10.47
C ASN A 70 1.91 31.82 9.79
#